data_AF-A0A8J2SJL6-F1
#
_entry.id   AF-A0A8J2SJL6-F1
#
_cell.length_a   1.000
_cell.length_b   1.000
_cell.length_c   1.000
_cell.angle_alpha   90.00
_cell.angle_beta   90.00
_cell.angle_gamma   90.00
#
_symmetry.space_group_name_H-M   'P 1'
#
loop_
_entity.id
_entity.type
_entity.pdbx_description
1 polymer ?
#
loop_
_entity_poly.entity_id
_entity_poly.type
_entity_poly.pdbx_seq_one_letter_code
_entity_poly.pdbx_strand_id
1 'polypeptide(L)'
;MRAMRSLLLVGAAALVPPQRMKQKATIRRASEKSTLTEAGEYEAVAIQAEFPADLRGTLYRLGPGGALRRGQQRDPYGFCLGVTFGGDGSCVARARYVRTEAFLRDRRGMPEGSPLAERNVGKKLLYWADRLFALTDGCKPYMVDPLSLGTQKKSELGGLLKEADDGFDEGVRCNGDGTKLCQAFFDKGLPFIGGDCIEWRDFDSDFRASGVVAKLPLPKGVALKTWAPTPTGFVCVLSDNSVTILKRGNDAGNEVGRIAGLTHIINARDAPGGAELDAVVDGTLVRITSSLATEPLSEHAVTEATPLGDDFLVNTAVGGLVLVRDGREAASYAAPDRRAGAPTASGAYVLCLLHGADATEVAALRAADLAEVARAPLPHACGGGAGPFVAGVAPTLDEIQSAETLARLYARKASEWNEVDGGFSGLGIKSFLFPKGVSGG
;
A
#
# COMPACT_ATOMS: atom_id res chain seq x y z
N MET A 1 26.50 7.61 12.85
CA MET A 1 25.29 6.77 12.98
C MET A 1 24.11 7.59 12.46
N ARG A 2 23.59 7.27 11.27
CA ARG A 2 22.52 8.03 10.61
C ARG A 2 21.16 7.55 11.12
N ALA A 3 20.36 8.47 11.63
CA ALA A 3 19.01 8.24 12.13
C ALA A 3 18.07 7.82 10.98
N MET A 4 17.38 6.69 11.18
CA MET A 4 16.19 6.31 10.42
C MET A 4 15.08 7.32 10.75
N ARG A 5 14.69 8.15 9.78
CA ARG A 5 13.49 9.01 9.87
C ARG A 5 12.31 8.19 9.37
N SER A 6 11.55 7.58 10.27
CA SER A 6 10.30 6.90 9.97
C SER A 6 9.19 7.95 9.82
N LEU A 7 8.63 8.09 8.61
CA LEU A 7 7.37 8.81 8.38
C LEU A 7 6.28 7.76 8.14
N LEU A 8 5.16 7.85 8.88
CA LEU A 8 4.10 6.84 8.88
C LEU A 8 2.79 7.41 8.33
N LEU A 9 1.95 6.58 7.71
CA LEU A 9 0.69 7.04 7.14
C LEU A 9 -0.47 6.03 7.32
N VAL A 10 -1.61 6.51 7.82
CA VAL A 10 -2.85 5.74 8.00
C VAL A 10 -4.01 6.45 7.31
N GLY A 11 -4.89 5.70 6.62
CA GLY A 11 -6.15 6.23 6.07
C GLY A 11 -7.30 5.91 7.03
N ALA A 12 -8.06 6.91 7.45
CA ALA A 12 -9.26 6.72 8.28
C ALA A 12 -10.52 7.05 7.46
N ALA A 13 -11.42 6.07 7.33
CA ALA A 13 -12.75 6.29 6.78
C ALA A 13 -13.77 6.29 7.94
N ALA A 14 -14.40 7.43 8.21
CA ALA A 14 -15.51 7.50 9.14
C ALA A 14 -16.78 6.96 8.45
N LEU A 15 -17.39 5.92 9.01
CA LEU A 15 -18.68 5.40 8.55
C LEU A 15 -19.82 6.04 9.36
N VAL A 16 -20.82 6.53 8.63
CA VAL A 16 -22.17 6.84 9.13
C VAL A 16 -22.78 5.59 9.80
N PRO A 17 -23.51 5.71 10.94
CA PRO A 17 -23.93 4.56 11.73
C PRO A 17 -24.89 3.61 10.97
N PRO A 18 -24.77 2.27 11.14
CA PRO A 18 -25.56 1.32 10.37
C PRO A 18 -26.94 1.03 10.98
N GLN A 19 -27.96 1.03 10.11
CA GLN A 19 -29.20 0.28 10.36
C GLN A 19 -28.90 -1.23 10.34
N ARG A 20 -29.43 -1.95 11.33
CA ARG A 20 -29.28 -3.40 11.55
C ARG A 20 -29.71 -4.23 10.34
N MET A 21 -28.79 -5.04 9.79
CA MET A 21 -29.12 -6.35 9.21
C MET A 21 -27.98 -7.35 9.45
N LYS A 22 -28.34 -8.58 9.83
CA LYS A 22 -27.43 -9.71 10.05
C LYS A 22 -26.98 -10.29 8.70
N GLN A 23 -25.69 -10.27 8.39
CA GLN A 23 -25.10 -11.06 7.30
C GLN A 23 -23.74 -11.65 7.69
N LYS A 24 -23.50 -12.87 7.19
CA LYS A 24 -22.32 -13.72 7.44
C LYS A 24 -21.02 -12.97 7.12
N ALA A 25 -20.05 -13.08 8.03
CA ALA A 25 -18.78 -12.36 8.00
C ALA A 25 -17.86 -12.88 6.89
N THR A 26 -17.90 -12.19 5.75
CA THR A 26 -16.73 -11.98 4.89
C THR A 26 -16.36 -10.51 5.08
N ILE A 27 -15.20 -10.22 5.66
CA ILE A 27 -14.71 -8.84 5.82
C ILE A 27 -14.41 -8.29 4.43
N ARG A 28 -15.41 -7.69 3.79
CA ARG A 28 -15.21 -6.79 2.65
C ARG A 28 -14.55 -5.53 3.20
N ARG A 29 -13.40 -5.12 2.64
CA ARG A 29 -12.82 -3.80 2.96
C ARG A 29 -13.92 -2.76 2.73
N ALA A 30 -14.20 -1.93 3.73
CA ALA A 30 -15.27 -0.93 3.69
C ALA A 30 -15.08 0.18 2.62
N SER A 31 -14.12 0.05 1.71
CA SER A 31 -13.82 0.97 0.62
C SER A 31 -14.54 0.63 -0.71
N GLU A 32 -15.26 -0.50 -0.83
CA GLU A 32 -15.79 -0.98 -2.13
C GLU A 32 -16.98 -0.18 -2.72
N LYS A 33 -17.47 0.87 -2.04
CA LYS A 33 -18.51 1.77 -2.58
C LYS A 33 -17.97 3.18 -2.78
N SER A 34 -17.17 3.37 -3.83
CA SER A 34 -16.78 4.71 -4.28
C SER A 34 -17.95 5.39 -4.99
N THR A 35 -18.35 6.58 -4.53
CA THR A 35 -19.28 7.52 -5.21
C THR A 35 -18.59 8.41 -6.26
N LEU A 36 -17.26 8.31 -6.39
CA LEU A 36 -16.48 9.09 -7.36
C LEU A 36 -16.89 8.73 -8.80
N THR A 37 -17.28 9.76 -9.56
CA THR A 37 -17.43 9.70 -11.01
C THR A 37 -16.05 9.83 -11.68
N GLU A 38 -15.93 9.51 -12.98
CA GLU A 38 -14.68 9.75 -13.74
C GLU A 38 -14.19 11.22 -13.71
N ALA A 39 -15.03 12.15 -13.27
CA ALA A 39 -14.72 13.57 -13.09
C ALA A 39 -13.77 13.88 -11.91
N GLY A 40 -13.33 12.87 -11.16
CA GLY A 40 -12.45 13.06 -10.00
C GLY A 40 -10.97 13.29 -10.31
N GLU A 41 -10.50 13.08 -11.56
CA GLU A 41 -9.10 13.36 -11.92
C GLU A 41 -8.80 14.86 -11.91
N TYR A 42 -7.60 15.23 -11.46
CA TYR A 42 -7.14 16.61 -11.51
C TYR A 42 -5.63 16.68 -11.74
N GLU A 43 -5.26 17.71 -12.48
CA GLU A 43 -3.86 18.10 -12.74
C GLU A 43 -3.18 18.53 -11.43
N ALA A 44 -1.88 18.77 -11.49
CA ALA A 44 -1.15 19.27 -10.33
C ALA A 44 -1.71 20.62 -9.84
N VAL A 45 -2.24 20.62 -8.62
CA VAL A 45 -2.78 21.81 -7.96
C VAL A 45 -2.00 22.08 -6.67
N ALA A 46 -1.53 23.32 -6.51
CA ALA A 46 -0.97 23.78 -5.25
C ALA A 46 -2.07 23.86 -4.20
N ILE A 47 -1.84 23.24 -3.04
CA ILE A 47 -2.76 23.23 -1.92
C ILE A 47 -2.45 24.43 -1.02
N GLN A 48 -3.47 25.23 -0.73
CA GLN A 48 -3.39 26.40 0.15
C GLN A 48 -3.38 25.95 1.62
N ALA A 49 -2.23 25.54 2.13
CA ALA A 49 -1.99 25.29 3.56
C ALA A 49 -0.49 25.31 3.86
N GLU A 50 -0.14 25.65 5.10
CA GLU A 50 1.25 25.60 5.59
C GLU A 50 1.50 24.27 6.30
N PHE A 51 2.15 23.35 5.60
CA PHE A 51 2.65 22.12 6.21
C PHE A 51 3.99 22.36 6.93
N PRO A 52 4.41 21.49 7.86
CA PRO A 52 5.72 21.61 8.50
C PRO A 52 6.86 21.68 7.49
N ALA A 53 7.77 22.65 7.62
CA ALA A 53 8.85 22.87 6.66
C ALA A 53 9.87 21.70 6.60
N ASP A 54 9.95 20.86 7.61
CA ASP A 54 10.79 19.65 7.59
C ASP A 54 10.09 18.43 6.95
N LEU A 55 8.80 18.53 6.60
CA LEU A 55 8.07 17.51 5.88
C LEU A 55 8.38 17.58 4.38
N ARG A 56 9.19 16.64 3.90
CA ARG A 56 9.61 16.56 2.48
C ARG A 56 9.47 15.17 1.90
N GLY A 57 8.63 15.04 0.87
CA GLY A 57 8.41 13.78 0.16
C GLY A 57 7.04 13.72 -0.51
N THR A 58 6.64 12.56 -1.01
CA THR A 58 5.33 12.38 -1.66
C THR A 58 4.56 11.22 -1.03
N LEU A 59 3.33 11.52 -0.62
CA LEU A 59 2.34 10.54 -0.25
C LEU A 59 1.62 10.02 -1.51
N TYR A 60 1.75 8.72 -1.78
CA TYR A 60 0.99 8.04 -2.81
C TYR A 60 -0.10 7.16 -2.21
N ARG A 61 -1.32 7.18 -2.78
CA ARG A 61 -2.42 6.28 -2.41
C ARG A 61 -3.12 5.78 -3.66
N LEU A 62 -3.51 4.50 -3.66
CA LEU A 62 -4.34 3.93 -4.71
C LEU A 62 -5.60 3.34 -4.10
N GLY A 63 -6.68 4.06 -4.29
CA GLY A 63 -7.99 3.72 -3.75
C GLY A 63 -8.97 3.34 -4.84
N PRO A 64 -10.14 2.83 -4.45
CA PRO A 64 -11.21 2.56 -5.40
C PRO A 64 -11.76 3.87 -5.96
N GLY A 65 -11.87 3.96 -7.28
CA GLY A 65 -12.55 5.01 -8.01
C GLY A 65 -13.64 4.40 -8.90
N GLY A 66 -14.88 4.82 -8.66
CA GLY A 66 -16.08 4.42 -9.42
C GLY A 66 -16.33 2.91 -9.47
N ALA A 67 -17.22 2.40 -8.60
CA ALA A 67 -17.60 0.97 -8.61
C ALA A 67 -18.73 0.64 -9.62
N LEU A 68 -19.35 1.66 -10.21
CA LEU A 68 -20.42 1.51 -11.20
C LEU A 68 -19.84 1.62 -12.61
N ARG A 69 -19.50 0.47 -13.21
CA ARG A 69 -18.95 0.37 -14.56
C ARG A 69 -20.07 -0.01 -15.53
N ARG A 70 -20.43 0.89 -16.45
CA ARG A 70 -21.51 0.68 -17.44
C ARG A 70 -22.87 0.30 -16.83
N GLY A 71 -23.22 0.93 -15.71
CA GLY A 71 -24.46 0.64 -14.99
C GLY A 71 -24.47 -0.70 -14.23
N GLN A 72 -23.33 -1.40 -14.18
CA GLN A 72 -23.16 -2.65 -13.42
C GLN A 72 -22.21 -2.44 -12.25
N GLN A 73 -22.52 -3.09 -11.12
CA GLN A 73 -21.62 -3.12 -9.98
C GLN A 73 -20.43 -4.04 -10.31
N ARG A 74 -19.22 -3.50 -10.31
CA ARG A 74 -17.97 -4.22 -10.59
C ARG A 74 -16.87 -3.82 -9.60
N ASP A 75 -15.73 -4.51 -9.68
CA ASP A 75 -14.50 -4.06 -9.02
C ASP A 75 -14.18 -2.63 -9.48
N PRO A 76 -13.97 -1.68 -8.55
CA PRO A 76 -13.69 -0.30 -8.87
C PRO A 76 -12.30 -0.16 -9.49
N TYR A 77 -12.12 0.86 -10.33
CA TYR A 77 -10.82 1.17 -10.89
C TYR A 77 -9.87 1.74 -9.85
N GLY A 78 -8.59 1.48 -10.00
CA GLY A 78 -7.56 2.09 -9.18
C GLY A 78 -7.45 3.57 -9.47
N PHE A 79 -7.75 4.40 -8.48
CA PHE A 79 -7.65 5.84 -8.49
C PHE A 79 -6.45 6.28 -7.65
N CYS A 80 -5.40 6.76 -8.33
CA CYS A 80 -4.13 7.13 -7.76
C CYS A 80 -4.14 8.59 -7.31
N LEU A 81 -3.77 8.84 -6.05
CA LEU A 81 -3.53 10.15 -5.47
C LEU A 81 -2.03 10.31 -5.21
N GLY A 82 -1.49 11.50 -5.49
CA GLY A 82 -0.15 11.92 -5.10
C GLY A 82 -0.22 13.28 -4.40
N VAL A 83 0.24 13.34 -3.16
CA VAL A 83 0.36 14.59 -2.38
C VAL A 83 1.82 14.81 -2.05
N THR A 84 2.43 15.81 -2.67
CA THR A 84 3.85 16.15 -2.55
C THR A 84 4.04 17.32 -1.59
N PHE A 85 4.93 17.15 -0.62
CA PHE A 85 5.34 18.16 0.35
C PHE A 85 6.75 18.65 0.02
N GLY A 86 6.91 19.95 -0.22
CA GLY A 86 8.15 20.55 -0.75
C GLY A 86 9.30 20.64 0.25
N GLY A 87 9.02 20.64 1.55
CA GLY A 87 10.01 20.95 2.59
C GLY A 87 10.27 22.47 2.77
N ASP A 88 9.33 23.28 2.30
CA ASP A 88 9.25 24.74 2.47
C ASP A 88 7.85 25.18 2.92
N GLY A 89 7.05 24.21 3.37
CA GLY A 89 5.64 24.37 3.71
C GLY A 89 4.68 24.21 2.53
N SER A 90 5.18 24.18 1.28
CA SER A 90 4.34 23.98 0.09
C SER A 90 3.83 22.54 -0.01
N CYS A 91 2.65 22.41 -0.62
CA CYS A 91 2.01 21.15 -0.86
C CYS A 91 1.33 21.15 -2.24
N VAL A 92 1.49 20.07 -3.00
CA VAL A 92 0.89 19.89 -4.32
C VAL A 92 0.15 18.56 -4.37
N ALA A 93 -1.11 18.57 -4.77
CA ALA A 93 -1.89 17.36 -5.00
C ALA A 93 -2.14 17.13 -6.49
N ARG A 94 -2.26 15.86 -6.85
CA ARG A 94 -2.65 15.39 -8.19
C ARG A 94 -3.33 14.04 -8.08
N ALA A 95 -4.26 13.75 -8.99
CA ALA A 95 -4.92 12.44 -8.99
C ALA A 95 -5.29 11.96 -10.40
N ARG A 96 -5.09 10.65 -10.64
CA ARG A 96 -5.36 9.99 -11.93
C ARG A 96 -5.80 8.55 -11.74
N TYR A 97 -6.67 8.05 -12.61
CA TYR A 97 -6.91 6.62 -12.72
C TYR A 97 -5.72 5.90 -13.33
N VAL A 98 -5.47 4.69 -12.82
CA VAL A 98 -4.60 3.73 -13.50
C VAL A 98 -5.30 3.33 -14.80
N ARG A 99 -4.65 3.57 -15.93
CA ARG A 99 -5.18 3.26 -17.28
C ARG A 99 -5.01 1.78 -17.60
N THR A 100 -5.68 0.95 -16.81
CA THR A 100 -5.72 -0.49 -17.04
C THR A 100 -6.46 -0.78 -18.35
N GLU A 101 -6.28 -2.01 -18.84
CA GLU A 101 -7.00 -2.47 -20.02
C GLU A 101 -8.52 -2.34 -19.87
N ALA A 102 -9.06 -2.77 -18.73
CA ALA A 102 -10.48 -2.66 -18.42
C ALA A 102 -10.93 -1.19 -18.43
N PHE A 103 -10.17 -0.30 -17.78
CA PHE A 103 -10.45 1.14 -17.75
C PHE A 103 -10.55 1.75 -19.16
N LEU A 104 -9.57 1.45 -20.02
CA LEU A 104 -9.52 2.00 -21.36
C LEU A 104 -10.62 1.45 -22.27
N ARG A 105 -10.95 0.15 -22.15
CA ARG A 105 -12.06 -0.47 -22.89
C ARG A 105 -13.40 0.16 -22.51
N ASP A 106 -13.62 0.36 -21.21
CA ASP A 106 -14.84 1.01 -20.73
C ASP A 106 -14.97 2.42 -21.28
N ARG A 107 -13.94 3.25 -21.13
CA ARG A 107 -13.90 4.63 -21.62
C ARG A 107 -14.11 4.76 -23.13
N ARG A 108 -13.65 3.76 -23.91
CA ARG A 108 -13.81 3.71 -25.37
C ARG A 108 -15.11 3.07 -25.84
N GLY A 109 -15.98 2.61 -24.94
CA GLY A 109 -17.21 1.89 -25.32
C GLY A 109 -16.94 0.52 -25.97
N MET A 110 -15.77 -0.08 -25.78
CA MET A 110 -15.40 -1.39 -26.36
C MET A 110 -15.97 -2.55 -25.54
N PRO A 111 -16.23 -3.74 -26.10
CA PRO A 111 -16.63 -4.90 -25.31
C PRO A 111 -15.66 -5.21 -24.15
N GLU A 112 -16.14 -5.94 -23.15
CA GLU A 112 -15.33 -6.35 -21.99
C GLU A 112 -14.06 -7.08 -22.42
N GLY A 113 -13.03 -6.96 -21.58
CA GLY A 113 -11.77 -7.65 -21.78
C GLY A 113 -11.83 -9.12 -21.38
N SER A 114 -10.66 -9.75 -21.34
CA SER A 114 -10.53 -11.06 -20.71
C SER A 114 -10.85 -10.99 -19.20
N PRO A 115 -11.21 -12.10 -18.54
CA PRO A 115 -11.42 -12.11 -17.08
C PRO A 115 -10.22 -11.56 -16.30
N LEU A 116 -8.99 -11.80 -16.78
CA LEU A 116 -7.77 -11.27 -16.17
C LEU A 116 -7.68 -9.75 -16.30
N ALA A 117 -8.04 -9.22 -17.46
CA ALA A 117 -8.09 -7.78 -17.70
C ALA A 117 -9.11 -7.09 -16.78
N GLU A 118 -10.30 -7.69 -16.65
CA GLU A 118 -11.38 -7.16 -15.81
C GLU A 118 -11.03 -7.18 -14.32
N ARG A 119 -10.18 -8.13 -13.88
CA ARG A 119 -9.68 -8.19 -12.50
C ARG A 119 -8.55 -7.21 -12.23
N ASN A 120 -7.70 -6.90 -13.21
CA ASN A 120 -6.53 -6.05 -13.02
C ASN A 120 -6.91 -4.56 -12.98
N VAL A 121 -7.35 -4.10 -11.81
CA VAL A 121 -7.86 -2.74 -11.60
C VAL A 121 -6.87 -1.81 -10.87
N GLY A 122 -5.84 -2.34 -10.21
CA GLY A 122 -4.91 -1.58 -9.37
C GLY A 122 -5.45 -1.35 -7.96
N LYS A 123 -4.93 -2.09 -6.97
CA LYS A 123 -5.41 -2.11 -5.57
C LYS A 123 -4.43 -1.53 -4.56
N LYS A 124 -3.12 -1.58 -4.84
CA LYS A 124 -2.06 -1.03 -3.98
C LYS A 124 -0.95 -0.40 -4.81
N LEU A 125 -0.35 0.69 -4.30
CA LEU A 125 0.91 1.20 -4.86
C LEU A 125 2.11 0.64 -4.12
N LEU A 126 3.13 0.30 -4.89
CA LEU A 126 4.47 -0.02 -4.42
C LEU A 126 5.45 0.98 -5.04
N TYR A 127 6.24 1.65 -4.19
CA TYR A 127 7.40 2.41 -4.65
C TYR A 127 8.66 1.60 -4.36
N TRP A 128 9.42 1.27 -5.41
CA TRP A 128 10.64 0.49 -5.30
C TRP A 128 11.64 0.90 -6.38
N ALA A 129 12.89 1.14 -5.96
CA ALA A 129 13.98 1.51 -6.86
C ALA A 129 13.59 2.62 -7.86
N ASP A 130 13.14 3.74 -7.30
CA ASP A 130 12.72 4.95 -8.01
C ASP A 130 11.52 4.79 -8.96
N ARG A 131 10.79 3.67 -8.87
CA ARG A 131 9.65 3.34 -9.72
C ARG A 131 8.40 3.10 -8.88
N LEU A 132 7.27 3.51 -9.42
CA LEU A 132 5.95 3.32 -8.80
C LEU A 132 5.15 2.27 -9.59
N PHE A 133 4.56 1.31 -8.88
CA PHE A 133 3.81 0.20 -9.46
C PHE A 133 2.42 0.11 -8.85
N ALA A 134 1.39 0.00 -9.69
CA ALA A 134 0.04 -0.38 -9.28
C ALA A 134 -0.11 -1.90 -9.34
N LEU A 135 -0.33 -2.51 -8.19
CA LEU A 135 -0.40 -3.96 -7.99
C LEU A 135 -1.86 -4.45 -7.96
N THR A 136 -2.10 -5.69 -8.38
CA THR A 136 -3.35 -6.42 -8.18
C THR A 136 -3.03 -7.90 -8.11
N ASP A 137 -3.67 -8.62 -7.18
CA ASP A 137 -3.41 -10.04 -6.97
C ASP A 137 -3.66 -10.89 -8.23
N GLY A 138 -2.69 -11.76 -8.52
CA GLY A 138 -2.69 -12.65 -9.68
C GLY A 138 -2.61 -11.92 -11.02
N CYS A 139 -2.08 -10.70 -11.06
CA CYS A 139 -1.98 -9.90 -12.28
C CYS A 139 -0.61 -9.23 -12.42
N LYS A 140 -0.15 -9.02 -13.66
CA LYS A 140 1.04 -8.18 -13.92
C LYS A 140 0.80 -6.74 -13.40
N PRO A 141 1.78 -6.13 -12.73
CA PRO A 141 1.64 -4.78 -12.21
C PRO A 141 1.72 -3.76 -13.35
N TYR A 142 1.04 -2.62 -13.18
CA TYR A 142 1.18 -1.47 -14.07
C TYR A 142 2.24 -0.51 -13.53
N MET A 143 3.18 -0.09 -14.37
CA MET A 143 4.09 0.98 -13.98
C MET A 143 3.38 2.33 -14.07
N VAL A 144 3.59 3.15 -13.05
CA VAL A 144 3.03 4.50 -12.92
C VAL A 144 4.20 5.47 -12.81
N ASP A 145 4.16 6.58 -13.56
CA ASP A 145 5.15 7.64 -13.41
C ASP A 145 4.96 8.33 -12.04
N PRO A 146 5.97 8.33 -11.14
CA PRO A 146 5.85 8.96 -9.82
C PRO A 146 5.62 10.47 -9.91
N LEU A 147 6.00 11.13 -11.02
CA LEU A 147 5.77 12.56 -11.21
C LEU A 147 4.35 12.85 -11.66
N SER A 148 3.94 12.38 -12.84
CA SER A 148 2.63 12.72 -13.41
C SER A 148 1.48 11.82 -12.96
N LEU A 149 1.75 10.70 -12.29
CA LEU A 149 0.82 9.58 -12.10
C LEU A 149 0.30 8.97 -13.41
N GLY A 150 0.97 9.27 -14.53
CA GLY A 150 0.67 8.66 -15.82
C GLY A 150 0.93 7.17 -15.79
N THR A 151 -0.05 6.37 -16.22
CA THR A 151 0.15 4.93 -16.42
C THR A 151 1.00 4.69 -17.66
N GLN A 152 2.02 3.86 -17.50
CA GLN A 152 2.89 3.41 -18.59
C GLN A 152 2.40 2.03 -19.05
N LYS A 153 3.29 1.04 -19.15
CA LYS A 153 2.93 -0.34 -19.52
C LYS A 153 2.82 -1.29 -18.34
N LYS A 154 2.20 -2.46 -18.60
CA LYS A 154 2.36 -3.62 -17.71
C LYS A 154 3.85 -3.93 -17.59
N SER A 155 4.34 -4.09 -16.37
CA SER A 155 5.73 -4.38 -16.11
C SER A 155 5.95 -5.89 -16.09
N GLU A 156 7.02 -6.34 -16.74
CA GLU A 156 7.51 -7.71 -16.64
C GLU A 156 8.55 -7.88 -15.52
N LEU A 157 8.80 -6.81 -14.75
CA LEU A 157 9.75 -6.78 -13.63
C LEU A 157 11.13 -7.34 -14.02
N GLY A 158 11.68 -6.87 -15.13
CA GLY A 158 12.99 -7.32 -15.62
C GLY A 158 12.97 -8.71 -16.29
N GLY A 159 11.83 -9.12 -16.84
CA GLY A 159 11.65 -10.43 -17.50
C GLY A 159 11.27 -11.56 -16.54
N LEU A 160 10.94 -11.21 -15.30
CA LEU A 160 10.40 -12.12 -14.29
C LEU A 160 9.02 -12.66 -14.69
N LEU A 161 8.14 -11.78 -15.17
CA LEU A 161 6.76 -12.11 -15.54
C LEU A 161 6.68 -12.28 -17.06
N LYS A 162 6.87 -13.51 -17.52
CA LYS A 162 6.94 -13.85 -18.95
C LYS A 162 5.54 -14.09 -19.52
N GLU A 163 4.79 -14.98 -18.88
CA GLU A 163 3.48 -15.40 -19.36
C GLU A 163 2.42 -14.34 -19.06
N ALA A 164 1.33 -14.34 -19.81
CA ALA A 164 0.29 -13.33 -19.67
C ALA A 164 -0.42 -13.36 -18.30
N ASP A 165 -0.49 -14.54 -17.67
CA ASP A 165 -1.12 -14.82 -16.39
C ASP A 165 -0.16 -14.79 -15.20
N ASP A 166 1.13 -14.50 -15.42
CA ASP A 166 2.09 -14.25 -14.34
C ASP A 166 1.65 -13.01 -13.52
N GLY A 167 1.78 -13.09 -12.20
CA GLY A 167 1.32 -12.08 -11.25
C GLY A 167 2.38 -11.56 -10.31
N PHE A 168 2.20 -10.32 -9.83
CA PHE A 168 2.97 -9.74 -8.72
C PHE A 168 2.00 -9.03 -7.75
N ASP A 169 1.52 -9.83 -6.80
CA ASP A 169 0.49 -9.55 -5.80
C ASP A 169 0.76 -8.36 -4.86
N GLU A 170 -0.34 -7.80 -4.34
CA GLU A 170 -0.31 -6.68 -3.39
C GLU A 170 0.33 -7.05 -2.05
N GLY A 171 0.40 -8.35 -1.75
CA GLY A 171 0.99 -8.92 -0.55
C GLY A 171 2.51 -8.79 -0.44
N VAL A 172 3.20 -8.27 -1.46
CA VAL A 172 4.65 -7.98 -1.40
C VAL A 172 5.00 -7.12 -0.18
N ARG A 173 6.09 -7.50 0.50
CA ARG A 173 6.65 -6.83 1.69
C ARG A 173 8.13 -6.56 1.49
N CYS A 174 8.71 -5.64 2.24
CA CYS A 174 10.17 -5.62 2.38
C CYS A 174 10.59 -6.81 3.25
N ASN A 175 11.78 -7.37 3.00
CA ASN A 175 12.39 -8.34 3.89
C ASN A 175 12.70 -7.69 5.26
N GLY A 176 13.03 -8.50 6.28
CA GLY A 176 13.20 -8.02 7.66
C GLY A 176 14.27 -6.92 7.85
N ASP A 177 15.21 -6.75 6.91
CA ASP A 177 16.22 -5.69 6.93
C ASP A 177 15.90 -4.48 6.03
N GLY A 178 14.80 -4.54 5.25
CA GLY A 178 14.35 -3.47 4.37
C GLY A 178 15.13 -3.32 3.07
N THR A 179 16.13 -4.16 2.79
CA THR A 179 17.02 -4.02 1.63
C THR A 179 16.50 -4.69 0.36
N LYS A 180 15.54 -5.62 0.49
CA LYS A 180 14.94 -6.36 -0.62
C LYS A 180 13.43 -6.39 -0.49
N LEU A 181 12.74 -6.57 -1.60
CA LEU A 181 11.35 -7.01 -1.57
C LEU A 181 11.30 -8.52 -1.38
N CYS A 182 10.23 -9.01 -0.78
CA CYS A 182 9.94 -10.41 -0.66
C CYS A 182 8.49 -10.67 -1.06
N GLN A 183 8.27 -11.77 -1.77
CA GLN A 183 6.95 -12.16 -2.23
C GLN A 183 6.76 -13.67 -2.20
N ALA A 184 5.54 -14.06 -1.80
CA ALA A 184 5.00 -15.40 -1.95
C ALA A 184 4.43 -15.61 -3.36
N PHE A 185 4.76 -16.75 -3.97
CA PHE A 185 4.23 -17.23 -5.24
C PHE A 185 3.59 -18.60 -5.04
N PHE A 186 2.49 -18.85 -5.73
CA PHE A 186 1.91 -20.19 -5.82
C PHE A 186 2.65 -20.98 -6.89
N ASP A 187 3.32 -22.06 -6.49
CA ASP A 187 3.79 -23.09 -7.41
C ASP A 187 2.62 -24.05 -7.67
N LYS A 188 2.14 -24.09 -8.92
CA LYS A 188 1.05 -24.97 -9.32
C LYS A 188 1.61 -26.38 -9.51
N GLY A 189 1.42 -27.24 -8.52
CA GLY A 189 1.68 -28.67 -8.67
C GLY A 189 0.79 -29.29 -9.75
N LEU A 190 1.24 -30.42 -10.33
CA LEU A 190 0.40 -31.19 -11.26
C LEU A 190 -0.87 -31.69 -10.53
N PRO A 191 -2.08 -31.52 -11.11
CA PRO A 191 -3.36 -31.73 -10.43
C PRO A 191 -3.60 -33.17 -9.90
N PHE A 192 -2.81 -34.15 -10.33
CA PHE A 192 -2.98 -35.57 -9.99
C PHE A 192 -1.99 -36.11 -8.95
N ILE A 193 -0.91 -35.38 -8.63
CA ILE A 193 0.15 -35.85 -7.71
C ILE A 193 0.06 -35.15 -6.34
N GLY A 194 -0.57 -33.98 -6.28
CA GLY A 194 -0.90 -33.28 -5.04
C GLY A 194 0.19 -32.36 -4.52
N GLY A 195 -0.27 -31.29 -3.85
CA GLY A 195 0.52 -30.28 -3.15
C GLY A 195 0.62 -28.97 -3.92
N ASP A 196 -0.30 -28.04 -3.66
CA ASP A 196 -0.02 -26.63 -3.93
C ASP A 196 1.13 -26.22 -3.01
N CYS A 197 2.12 -25.49 -3.51
CA CYS A 197 3.24 -25.03 -2.69
C CYS A 197 3.31 -23.51 -2.76
N ILE A 198 3.67 -22.87 -1.64
CA ILE A 198 4.06 -21.47 -1.64
C ILE A 198 5.57 -21.39 -1.68
N GLU A 199 6.11 -20.65 -2.65
CA GLU A 199 7.51 -20.30 -2.71
C GLU A 199 7.71 -18.82 -2.36
N TRP A 200 8.71 -18.52 -1.55
CA TRP A 200 9.15 -17.14 -1.35
C TRP A 200 10.38 -16.85 -2.19
N ARG A 201 10.43 -15.63 -2.74
CA ARG A 201 11.59 -15.09 -3.44
C ARG A 201 11.86 -13.68 -2.94
N ASP A 202 13.14 -13.33 -2.83
CA ASP A 202 13.55 -11.95 -2.60
C ASP A 202 13.87 -11.27 -3.94
N PHE A 203 13.74 -9.96 -3.99
CA PHE A 203 14.01 -9.15 -5.18
C PHE A 203 14.91 -7.98 -4.81
N ASP A 204 15.96 -7.78 -5.59
CA ASP A 204 16.81 -6.60 -5.48
C ASP A 204 16.15 -5.35 -6.07
N SER A 205 16.88 -4.23 -6.09
CA SER A 205 16.41 -2.96 -6.68
C SER A 205 16.07 -3.06 -8.17
N ASP A 206 16.63 -4.03 -8.88
CA ASP A 206 16.39 -4.24 -10.31
C ASP A 206 15.25 -5.23 -10.57
N PHE A 207 14.58 -5.73 -9.52
CA PHE A 207 13.63 -6.84 -9.56
C PHE A 207 14.24 -8.16 -10.04
N ARG A 208 15.56 -8.34 -9.91
CA ARG A 208 16.14 -9.66 -10.08
C ARG A 208 15.73 -10.52 -8.90
N ALA A 209 14.97 -11.56 -9.21
CA ALA A 209 14.61 -12.56 -8.21
C ALA A 209 15.87 -13.28 -7.74
N SER A 210 15.97 -13.50 -6.44
CA SER A 210 16.75 -14.61 -5.92
C SER A 210 16.19 -15.93 -6.45
N GLY A 211 16.93 -17.02 -6.24
CA GLY A 211 16.32 -18.34 -6.19
C GLY A 211 15.21 -18.40 -5.13
N VAL A 212 14.51 -19.52 -5.06
CA VAL A 212 13.54 -19.76 -4.00
C VAL A 212 14.26 -19.72 -2.65
N VAL A 213 13.83 -18.83 -1.76
CA VAL A 213 14.45 -18.65 -0.43
C VAL A 213 13.76 -19.45 0.65
N ALA A 214 12.52 -19.89 0.43
CA ALA A 214 11.82 -20.83 1.29
C ALA A 214 10.62 -21.43 0.55
N LYS A 215 10.21 -22.63 0.96
CA LYS A 215 9.03 -23.32 0.44
C LYS A 215 8.10 -23.78 1.56
N LEU A 216 6.80 -23.69 1.33
CA LEU A 216 5.77 -24.22 2.21
C LEU A 216 4.81 -25.10 1.41
N PRO A 217 4.93 -26.43 1.53
CA PRO A 217 3.92 -27.34 1.02
C PRO A 217 2.58 -27.08 1.72
N LEU A 218 1.51 -26.89 0.95
CA LEU A 218 0.18 -26.68 1.51
C LEU A 218 -0.58 -28.01 1.66
N PRO A 219 -1.29 -28.20 2.78
CA PRO A 219 -2.27 -29.28 2.89
C PRO A 219 -3.35 -29.15 1.81
N LYS A 220 -3.92 -30.27 1.38
CA LYS A 220 -4.96 -30.29 0.34
C LYS A 220 -6.16 -29.44 0.76
N GLY A 221 -6.54 -28.47 -0.09
CA GLY A 221 -7.69 -27.59 0.15
C GLY A 221 -7.43 -26.46 1.15
N VAL A 222 -6.18 -26.30 1.59
CA VAL A 222 -5.75 -25.21 2.47
C VAL A 222 -4.98 -24.18 1.65
N ALA A 223 -5.31 -22.90 1.81
CA ALA A 223 -4.68 -21.79 1.11
C ALA A 223 -3.88 -20.91 2.08
N LEU A 224 -2.92 -20.14 1.55
CA LEU A 224 -2.25 -19.09 2.31
C LEU A 224 -3.24 -17.95 2.58
N LYS A 225 -3.46 -17.61 3.85
CA LYS A 225 -4.38 -16.54 4.28
C LYS A 225 -3.64 -15.21 4.42
N THR A 226 -2.51 -15.22 5.13
CA THR A 226 -1.66 -14.04 5.32
C THR A 226 -0.25 -14.50 5.71
N TRP A 227 0.74 -13.63 5.54
CA TRP A 227 2.11 -13.91 5.92
C TRP A 227 2.87 -12.62 6.23
N ALA A 228 3.97 -12.76 6.96
CA ALA A 228 4.93 -11.68 7.20
C ALA A 228 6.36 -12.24 7.22
N PRO A 229 7.35 -11.51 6.65
CA PRO A 229 8.75 -11.88 6.76
C PRO A 229 9.29 -11.55 8.16
N THR A 230 10.26 -12.34 8.61
CA THR A 230 11.18 -11.99 9.69
C THR A 230 12.60 -11.87 9.10
N PRO A 231 13.60 -11.39 9.85
CA PRO A 231 14.99 -11.41 9.38
C PRO A 231 15.47 -12.82 9.01
N THR A 232 15.10 -13.85 9.79
CA THR A 232 15.54 -15.24 9.53
C THR A 232 14.56 -16.11 8.73
N GLY A 233 13.34 -15.64 8.48
CA GLY A 233 12.26 -16.52 8.02
C GLY A 233 10.97 -15.83 7.60
N PHE A 234 9.88 -16.56 7.75
CA PHE A 234 8.51 -16.16 7.45
C PHE A 234 7.58 -16.74 8.51
N VAL A 235 6.53 -15.98 8.81
CA VAL A 235 5.38 -16.48 9.56
C VAL A 235 4.20 -16.51 8.62
N CYS A 236 3.56 -17.66 8.51
CA CYS A 236 2.47 -17.93 7.59
C CYS A 236 1.23 -18.34 8.38
N VAL A 237 0.08 -17.80 8.00
CA VAL A 237 -1.22 -18.24 8.49
C VAL A 237 -1.99 -18.80 7.32
N LEU A 238 -2.52 -20.00 7.49
CA LEU A 238 -3.28 -20.69 6.46
C LEU A 238 -4.79 -20.52 6.67
N SER A 239 -5.58 -20.90 5.66
CA SER A 239 -7.04 -20.73 5.67
C SER A 239 -7.76 -21.58 6.71
N ASP A 240 -7.12 -22.64 7.21
CA ASP A 240 -7.60 -23.46 8.33
C ASP A 240 -7.16 -22.90 9.71
N ASN A 241 -6.58 -21.70 9.71
CA ASN A 241 -6.03 -20.97 10.86
C ASN A 241 -4.78 -21.60 11.49
N SER A 242 -4.12 -22.55 10.82
CA SER A 242 -2.78 -23.00 11.22
C SER A 242 -1.75 -21.88 11.04
N VAL A 243 -0.81 -21.83 11.98
CA VAL A 243 0.31 -20.89 12.03
C VAL A 243 1.59 -21.69 11.84
N THR A 244 2.35 -21.33 10.81
CA THR A 244 3.61 -21.99 10.45
C THR A 244 4.75 -20.99 10.48
N ILE A 245 5.83 -21.35 11.15
CA ILE A 245 7.09 -20.60 11.10
C ILE A 245 8.03 -21.31 10.15
N LEU A 246 8.49 -20.60 9.13
CA LEU A 246 9.36 -21.10 8.08
C LEU A 246 10.70 -20.37 8.15
N LYS A 247 11.82 -21.10 8.10
CA LYS A 247 13.15 -20.49 8.03
C LYS A 247 13.58 -20.34 6.58
N ARG A 248 14.34 -19.27 6.29
CA ARG A 248 15.00 -19.10 4.99
C ARG A 248 16.00 -20.26 4.79
N GLY A 249 16.01 -20.83 3.58
CA GLY A 249 16.81 -21.99 3.22
C GLY A 249 16.27 -23.34 3.70
N ASN A 250 15.05 -23.37 4.26
CA ASN A 250 14.37 -24.61 4.65
C ASN A 250 13.09 -24.80 3.81
N ASP A 251 12.85 -26.03 3.37
CA ASP A 251 11.72 -26.42 2.53
C ASP A 251 10.55 -27.03 3.33
N ALA A 252 10.68 -27.09 4.66
CA ALA A 252 9.63 -27.52 5.57
C ALA A 252 9.41 -26.46 6.65
N GLY A 253 8.18 -25.94 6.73
CA GLY A 253 7.74 -25.09 7.83
C GLY A 253 7.44 -25.92 9.07
N ASN A 254 7.62 -25.32 10.26
CA ASN A 254 7.18 -25.92 11.51
C ASN A 254 5.80 -25.36 11.85
N GLU A 255 4.75 -26.19 11.78
CA GLU A 255 3.45 -25.82 12.33
C GLU A 255 3.60 -25.65 13.84
N VAL A 256 3.26 -24.47 14.33
CA VAL A 256 3.37 -24.11 15.75
C VAL A 256 2.03 -24.32 16.46
N GLY A 257 0.93 -24.28 15.71
CA GLY A 257 -0.43 -24.59 16.15
C GLY A 257 -1.44 -23.74 15.40
N ARG A 258 -2.56 -23.38 16.03
CA ARG A 258 -3.70 -22.72 15.37
C ARG A 258 -4.22 -21.52 16.16
N ILE A 259 -4.59 -20.46 15.45
CA ILE A 259 -5.18 -19.25 16.05
C ILE A 259 -6.44 -18.86 15.28
N ALA A 260 -7.59 -19.25 15.81
CA ALA A 260 -8.88 -18.84 15.28
C ALA A 260 -9.01 -17.31 15.31
N GLY A 261 -9.73 -16.74 14.34
CA GLY A 261 -9.98 -15.29 14.31
C GLY A 261 -8.83 -14.42 13.79
N LEU A 262 -7.62 -14.96 13.57
CA LEU A 262 -6.49 -14.20 13.03
C LEU A 262 -6.78 -13.79 11.58
N THR A 263 -6.91 -12.50 11.32
CA THR A 263 -7.27 -11.96 9.99
C THR A 263 -6.05 -11.53 9.18
N HIS A 264 -5.11 -10.82 9.79
CA HIS A 264 -3.91 -10.32 9.12
C HIS A 264 -2.74 -10.14 10.09
N ILE A 265 -1.52 -10.38 9.60
CA ILE A 265 -0.28 -10.07 10.32
C ILE A 265 0.15 -8.64 9.97
N ILE A 266 0.38 -7.84 11.01
CA ILE A 266 0.87 -6.47 10.93
C ILE A 266 2.39 -6.47 10.77
N ASN A 267 3.06 -7.18 11.68
CA ASN A 267 4.51 -7.29 11.75
C ASN A 267 4.92 -8.65 12.30
N ALA A 268 6.13 -9.11 11.96
CA ALA A 268 6.73 -10.30 12.55
C ALA A 268 8.23 -10.08 12.77
N ARG A 269 8.75 -10.61 13.87
CA ARG A 269 10.16 -10.50 14.27
C ARG A 269 10.67 -11.83 14.82
N ASP A 270 11.97 -12.02 14.74
CA ASP A 270 12.60 -13.18 15.36
C ASP A 270 12.56 -13.03 16.90
N ALA A 271 12.30 -14.13 17.60
CA ALA A 271 12.22 -14.17 19.04
C ALA A 271 12.86 -15.46 19.60
N PRO A 272 13.30 -15.49 20.87
CA PRO A 272 13.77 -16.73 21.49
C PRO A 272 12.71 -17.83 21.36
N GLY A 273 13.10 -18.98 20.78
CA GLY A 273 12.18 -20.10 20.55
C GLY A 273 11.29 -19.98 19.31
N GLY A 274 11.46 -18.99 18.44
CA GLY A 274 10.73 -18.91 17.16
C GLY A 274 10.58 -17.48 16.63
N ALA A 275 9.33 -17.06 16.50
CA ALA A 275 8.96 -15.72 16.05
C ALA A 275 7.89 -15.14 16.97
N GLU A 276 7.86 -13.82 17.04
CA GLU A 276 6.78 -13.05 17.63
C GLU A 276 6.09 -12.26 16.51
N LEU A 277 4.76 -12.22 16.53
CA LEU A 277 3.97 -11.56 15.51
C LEU A 277 2.94 -10.63 16.16
N ASP A 278 2.79 -9.46 15.58
CA ASP A 278 1.69 -8.55 15.90
C ASP A 278 0.62 -8.73 14.83
N ALA A 279 -0.60 -9.04 15.23
CA ALA A 279 -1.69 -9.40 14.32
C ALA A 279 -3.05 -8.94 14.83
N VAL A 280 -4.04 -8.93 13.94
CA VAL A 280 -5.42 -8.68 14.34
C VAL A 280 -6.19 -9.98 14.45
N VAL A 281 -6.63 -10.29 15.67
CA VAL A 281 -7.43 -11.47 16.01
C VAL A 281 -8.80 -11.00 16.48
N ASP A 282 -9.85 -11.43 15.79
CA ASP A 282 -11.25 -11.05 16.07
C ASP A 282 -11.45 -9.53 16.20
N GLY A 283 -10.75 -8.78 15.34
CA GLY A 283 -10.80 -7.32 15.33
C GLY A 283 -10.01 -6.64 16.45
N THR A 284 -9.17 -7.35 17.19
CA THR A 284 -8.31 -6.77 18.24
C THR A 284 -6.85 -6.92 17.86
N LEU A 285 -6.03 -5.88 18.07
CA LEU A 285 -4.59 -5.96 17.88
C LEU A 285 -3.96 -6.71 19.05
N VAL A 286 -3.26 -7.79 18.74
CA VAL A 286 -2.61 -8.67 19.72
C VAL A 286 -1.17 -8.98 19.31
N ARG A 287 -0.33 -9.21 20.31
CA ARG A 287 0.98 -9.82 20.17
C ARG A 287 0.85 -11.31 20.42
N ILE A 288 1.45 -12.11 19.55
CA ILE A 288 1.42 -13.56 19.62
C ILE A 288 2.87 -14.04 19.64
N THR A 289 3.20 -14.80 20.68
CA THR A 289 4.53 -15.40 20.86
C THR A 289 4.62 -16.76 20.17
N SER A 290 5.83 -17.34 20.11
CA SER A 290 6.05 -18.67 19.54
C SER A 290 5.36 -19.81 20.30
N SER A 291 4.95 -19.60 21.56
CA SER A 291 4.08 -20.54 22.29
C SER A 291 2.59 -20.34 22.01
N LEU A 292 2.24 -19.47 21.04
CA LEU A 292 0.89 -19.02 20.73
C LEU A 292 0.17 -18.32 21.90
N ALA A 293 0.91 -17.89 22.91
CA ALA A 293 0.34 -17.03 23.95
C ALA A 293 0.02 -15.67 23.33
N THR A 294 -1.18 -15.16 23.61
CA THR A 294 -1.67 -13.90 23.10
C THR A 294 -1.65 -12.83 24.19
N GLU A 295 -1.15 -11.65 23.85
CA GLU A 295 -1.16 -10.47 24.69
C GLU A 295 -1.89 -9.35 23.95
N PRO A 296 -2.97 -8.76 24.51
CA PRO A 296 -3.65 -7.64 23.87
C PRO A 296 -2.70 -6.43 23.80
N LEU A 297 -2.55 -5.88 22.60
CA LEU A 297 -1.82 -4.64 22.38
C LEU A 297 -2.75 -3.43 22.35
N SER A 298 -4.05 -3.62 22.11
CA SER A 298 -5.03 -2.54 22.09
C SER A 298 -6.34 -3.02 22.69
N GLU A 299 -7.00 -2.13 23.42
CA GLU A 299 -8.38 -2.33 23.89
C GLU A 299 -9.42 -1.96 22.81
N HIS A 300 -8.97 -1.30 21.73
CA HIS A 300 -9.84 -0.82 20.65
C HIS A 300 -10.07 -1.89 19.59
N ALA A 301 -11.30 -1.91 19.07
CA ALA A 301 -11.61 -2.65 17.85
C ALA A 301 -10.88 -2.00 16.65
N VAL A 302 -10.10 -2.81 15.95
CA VAL A 302 -9.14 -2.44 14.92
C VAL A 302 -9.67 -2.78 13.54
N THR A 303 -9.69 -1.80 12.66
CA THR A 303 -9.93 -2.01 11.22
C THR A 303 -8.63 -2.17 10.45
N GLU A 304 -7.61 -1.39 10.83
CA GLU A 304 -6.26 -1.43 10.30
C GLU A 304 -5.29 -1.00 11.41
N ALA A 305 -4.11 -1.60 11.46
CA ALA A 305 -3.02 -1.16 12.32
C ALA A 305 -1.75 -0.98 11.50
N THR A 306 -0.92 -0.02 11.90
CA THR A 306 0.36 0.27 11.25
C THR A 306 1.44 0.39 12.32
N PRO A 307 2.55 -0.36 12.21
CA PRO A 307 3.62 -0.29 13.19
C PRO A 307 4.39 1.05 13.08
N LEU A 308 4.70 1.65 14.23
CA LEU A 308 5.50 2.88 14.38
C LEU A 308 6.71 2.59 15.29
N GLY A 309 7.68 1.86 14.77
CA GLY A 309 8.73 1.29 15.63
C GLY A 309 8.12 0.22 16.54
N ASP A 310 8.22 0.41 17.86
CA ASP A 310 7.60 -0.47 18.86
C ASP A 310 6.14 -0.11 19.19
N ASP A 311 5.70 1.08 18.75
CA ASP A 311 4.33 1.59 18.91
C ASP A 311 3.42 1.14 17.76
N PHE A 312 2.12 1.32 17.91
CA PHE A 312 1.14 1.09 16.84
C PHE A 312 0.24 2.29 16.64
N LEU A 313 -0.06 2.60 15.38
CA LEU A 313 -1.16 3.47 15.01
C LEU A 313 -2.34 2.60 14.58
N VAL A 314 -3.46 2.76 15.27
CA VAL A 314 -4.64 1.91 15.13
C VAL A 314 -5.79 2.75 14.58
N ASN A 315 -6.34 2.33 13.44
CA ASN A 315 -7.60 2.87 12.93
C ASN A 315 -8.77 2.14 13.59
N THR A 316 -9.56 2.87 14.37
CA THR A 316 -10.62 2.29 15.19
C THR A 316 -11.88 2.02 14.37
N ALA A 317 -12.63 0.98 14.73
CA ALA A 317 -13.90 0.64 14.07
C ALA A 317 -14.98 1.72 14.22
N VAL A 318 -14.86 2.58 15.22
CA VAL A 318 -15.77 3.72 15.46
C VAL A 318 -15.36 4.98 14.69
N GLY A 319 -14.24 4.93 13.97
CA GLY A 319 -13.64 6.07 13.29
C GLY A 319 -12.69 6.84 14.20
N GLY A 320 -11.47 7.07 13.71
CA GLY A 320 -10.42 7.78 14.44
C GLY A 320 -9.11 6.99 14.51
N LEU A 321 -8.05 7.66 14.92
CA LEU A 321 -6.70 7.11 15.06
C LEU A 321 -6.32 7.05 16.52
N VAL A 322 -5.77 5.92 16.96
CA VAL A 322 -5.24 5.73 18.31
C VAL A 322 -3.77 5.36 18.20
N LEU A 323 -2.93 6.11 18.88
CA LEU A 323 -1.54 5.75 19.11
C LEU A 323 -1.48 4.86 20.34
N VAL A 324 -0.99 3.66 20.15
CA VAL A 324 -0.81 2.65 21.18
C VAL A 324 0.68 2.55 21.51
N ARG A 325 1.02 2.74 22.79
CA ARG A 325 2.37 2.53 23.34
C ARG A 325 2.29 1.57 24.51
N ASP A 326 3.18 0.58 24.55
CA ASP A 326 3.23 -0.41 25.64
C ASP A 326 1.86 -1.04 25.96
N GLY A 327 1.09 -1.37 24.91
CA GLY A 327 -0.23 -1.98 25.03
C GLY A 327 -1.36 -1.03 25.46
N ARG A 328 -1.10 0.27 25.61
CA ARG A 328 -2.07 1.26 26.09
C ARG A 328 -2.25 2.40 25.11
N GLU A 329 -3.44 3.00 25.11
CA GLU A 329 -3.68 4.26 24.41
C GLU A 329 -2.79 5.36 25.01
N ALA A 330 -1.90 5.91 24.19
CA ALA A 330 -1.06 7.05 24.53
C ALA A 330 -1.63 8.37 24.00
N ALA A 331 -2.29 8.33 22.85
CA ALA A 331 -3.00 9.46 22.27
C ALA A 331 -4.10 8.98 21.33
N SER A 332 -5.12 9.80 21.13
CA SER A 332 -6.16 9.56 20.15
C SER A 332 -6.49 10.82 19.36
N TYR A 333 -6.95 10.60 18.15
CA TYR A 333 -7.38 11.62 17.22
C TYR A 333 -8.72 11.19 16.60
N ALA A 334 -9.75 12.01 16.80
CA ALA A 334 -11.05 11.89 16.17
C ALA A 334 -11.35 13.17 15.38
N ALA A 335 -11.57 13.06 14.07
CA ALA A 335 -12.08 14.18 13.29
C ALA A 335 -13.57 14.40 13.65
N PRO A 336 -14.05 15.63 13.88
CA PRO A 336 -13.44 16.93 13.54
C PRO A 336 -12.88 17.75 14.74
N ASP A 337 -12.66 17.14 15.91
CA ASP A 337 -12.76 17.87 17.18
C ASP A 337 -11.59 18.78 17.63
N ARG A 338 -10.61 19.12 16.78
CA ARG A 338 -9.57 20.11 17.15
C ARG A 338 -9.10 20.96 15.96
N ARG A 339 -9.07 22.29 16.16
CA ARG A 339 -8.32 23.21 15.28
C ARG A 339 -6.82 23.03 15.53
N ALA A 340 -6.05 23.04 14.44
CA ALA A 340 -4.60 22.95 14.43
C ALA A 340 -3.94 23.93 15.40
N GLY A 341 -2.99 23.43 16.19
CA GLY A 341 -1.98 24.27 16.84
C GLY A 341 -0.93 24.69 15.81
N ALA A 342 -0.21 25.79 16.06
CA ALA A 342 0.84 26.28 15.17
C ALA A 342 1.85 25.14 14.83
N PRO A 343 2.32 25.04 13.58
CA PRO A 343 3.27 24.01 13.17
C PRO A 343 4.56 24.16 13.99
N THR A 344 4.78 23.25 14.93
CA THR A 344 6.06 23.17 15.64
C THR A 344 7.07 22.52 14.71
N ALA A 345 8.12 23.26 14.37
CA ALA A 345 9.22 22.77 13.56
C ALA A 345 9.95 21.63 14.27
N SER A 346 10.20 20.52 13.58
CA SER A 346 10.86 19.28 13.99
C SER A 346 9.95 18.18 14.55
N GLY A 347 9.93 17.04 13.85
CA GLY A 347 9.36 15.79 14.37
C GLY A 347 9.14 14.70 13.33
N ALA A 348 8.68 13.55 13.79
CA ALA A 348 8.04 12.56 12.94
C ALA A 348 6.55 12.91 12.80
N TYR A 349 6.00 12.70 11.62
CA TYR A 349 4.59 12.97 11.33
C TYR A 349 3.86 11.69 10.94
N VAL A 350 2.60 11.65 11.34
CA VAL A 350 1.57 10.79 10.78
C VAL A 350 0.80 11.64 9.80
N LEU A 351 0.79 11.30 8.51
CA LEU A 351 -0.18 11.93 7.61
C LEU A 351 -1.41 11.02 7.48
N CYS A 352 -2.55 11.61 7.23
CA CYS A 352 -3.80 10.88 7.10
C CYS A 352 -4.70 11.53 6.05
N LEU A 353 -5.48 10.70 5.38
CA LEU A 353 -6.60 11.15 4.57
C LEU A 353 -7.85 11.09 5.42
N LEU A 354 -8.55 12.22 5.51
CA LEU A 354 -9.81 12.36 6.22
C LEU A 354 -10.92 12.40 5.17
N HIS A 355 -11.77 11.38 5.17
CA HIS A 355 -12.89 11.30 4.23
C HIS A 355 -14.17 11.87 4.86
N GLY A 356 -14.62 13.01 4.36
CA GLY A 356 -15.95 13.56 4.62
C GLY A 356 -16.96 13.10 3.57
N ALA A 357 -18.21 13.56 3.70
CA ALA A 357 -19.29 13.21 2.76
C ALA A 357 -18.98 13.65 1.32
N ASP A 358 -18.46 14.89 1.16
CA ASP A 358 -18.25 15.52 -0.15
C ASP A 358 -16.79 15.94 -0.40
N ALA A 359 -15.92 15.79 0.60
CA ALA A 359 -14.54 16.26 0.54
C ALA A 359 -13.58 15.23 1.13
N THR A 360 -12.35 15.23 0.63
CA THR A 360 -11.23 14.57 1.31
C THR A 360 -10.22 15.61 1.70
N GLU A 361 -9.70 15.51 2.92
CA GLU A 361 -8.63 16.37 3.42
C GLU A 361 -7.38 15.54 3.65
N VAL A 362 -6.22 16.17 3.48
CA VAL A 362 -4.95 15.63 3.96
C VAL A 362 -4.59 16.35 5.24
N ALA A 363 -4.32 15.61 6.30
CA ALA A 363 -3.86 16.14 7.58
C ALA A 363 -2.49 15.58 7.93
N ALA A 364 -1.69 16.40 8.61
CA ALA A 364 -0.45 16.01 9.24
C ALA A 364 -0.64 16.12 10.76
N LEU A 365 -0.33 15.04 11.45
CA LEU A 365 -0.35 14.92 12.90
C LEU A 365 1.08 14.68 13.38
N ARG A 366 1.44 15.25 14.54
CA ARG A 366 2.71 14.92 15.19
C ARG A 366 2.64 13.48 15.69
N ALA A 367 3.60 12.63 15.32
CA ALA A 367 3.58 11.21 15.68
C ALA A 367 3.72 10.96 17.20
N ALA A 368 4.22 11.95 17.95
CA ALA A 368 4.44 11.83 19.39
C ALA A 368 3.14 11.79 20.21
N ASP A 369 2.11 12.52 19.79
CA ASP A 369 0.89 12.80 20.54
C ASP A 369 -0.37 12.93 19.66
N LEU A 370 -0.26 12.64 18.37
CA LEU A 370 -1.30 12.81 17.34
C LEU A 370 -1.91 14.22 17.28
N ALA A 371 -1.19 15.24 17.76
CA ALA A 371 -1.64 16.63 17.64
C ALA A 371 -1.64 17.05 16.16
N GLU A 372 -2.77 17.56 15.67
CA GLU A 372 -2.84 18.11 14.32
C GLU A 372 -1.96 19.36 14.19
N VAL A 373 -1.06 19.31 13.21
CA VAL A 373 -0.13 20.41 12.89
C VAL A 373 -0.50 21.14 11.61
N ALA A 374 -1.14 20.45 10.66
CA ALA A 374 -1.59 21.03 9.42
C ALA A 374 -2.73 20.18 8.83
N ARG A 375 -3.62 20.84 8.10
CA ARG A 375 -4.74 20.20 7.40
C ARG A 375 -5.08 21.02 6.16
N ALA A 376 -5.42 20.33 5.09
CA ALA A 376 -5.82 20.99 3.87
C ALA A 376 -6.83 20.16 3.06
N PRO A 377 -7.83 20.81 2.43
CA PRO A 377 -8.75 20.13 1.54
C PRO A 377 -8.05 19.72 0.24
N LEU A 378 -8.36 18.53 -0.25
CA LEU A 378 -8.03 18.11 -1.61
C LEU A 378 -9.09 18.66 -2.59
N PRO A 379 -8.72 18.90 -3.87
CA PRO A 379 -9.65 19.43 -4.88
C PRO A 379 -10.92 18.59 -5.06
N HIS A 380 -10.79 17.27 -4.95
CA HIS A 380 -11.89 16.32 -5.07
C HIS A 380 -11.76 15.23 -4.01
N ALA A 381 -12.89 14.63 -3.64
CA ALA A 381 -12.89 13.43 -2.82
C ALA A 381 -12.07 12.32 -3.50
N CYS A 382 -11.35 11.54 -2.69
CA CYS A 382 -10.59 10.39 -3.18
C CYS A 382 -10.85 9.17 -2.30
N GLY A 383 -10.73 7.96 -2.87
CA GLY A 383 -10.92 6.73 -2.11
C GLY A 383 -9.83 6.49 -1.07
N GLY A 384 -10.20 5.89 0.07
CA GLY A 384 -9.29 5.40 1.11
C GLY A 384 -8.51 4.18 0.62
N GLY A 385 -7.44 4.43 -0.14
CA GLY A 385 -6.61 3.41 -0.79
C GLY A 385 -5.36 3.02 -0.02
N ALA A 386 -4.52 2.12 -0.57
CA ALA A 386 -3.22 1.76 0.00
C ALA A 386 -2.07 2.35 -0.82
N GLY A 387 -0.99 2.77 -0.16
CA GLY A 387 0.21 3.27 -0.83
C GLY A 387 1.22 3.91 0.13
N PRO A 388 2.47 4.09 -0.32
CA PRO A 388 3.57 4.54 0.53
C PRO A 388 3.65 6.08 0.62
N PHE A 389 4.25 6.55 1.71
CA PHE A 389 4.96 7.83 1.68
C PHE A 389 6.41 7.58 1.25
N VAL A 390 6.92 8.42 0.35
CA VAL A 390 8.29 8.32 -0.16
C VAL A 390 9.05 9.58 0.21
N ALA A 391 9.91 9.46 1.22
CA ALA A 391 10.76 10.55 1.68
C ALA A 391 11.74 10.98 0.57
N GLY A 392 11.98 12.29 0.46
CA GLY A 392 12.94 12.86 -0.50
C GLY A 392 12.44 12.95 -1.94
N VAL A 393 11.38 12.22 -2.33
CA VAL A 393 10.69 12.43 -3.61
C VAL A 393 9.75 13.63 -3.45
N ALA A 394 10.28 14.82 -3.66
CA ALA A 394 9.55 16.07 -3.53
C ALA A 394 9.75 16.94 -4.77
N PRO A 395 9.21 16.53 -5.93
CA PRO A 395 9.30 17.33 -7.15
C PRO A 395 8.57 18.66 -6.98
N THR A 396 9.07 19.69 -7.67
CA THR A 396 8.41 21.00 -7.71
C THR A 396 7.13 20.95 -8.54
N LEU A 397 6.26 21.95 -8.39
CA LEU A 397 5.06 22.07 -9.21
C LEU A 397 5.40 22.08 -10.71
N ASP A 398 6.44 22.81 -11.10
CA ASP A 398 6.88 22.93 -12.50
C ASP A 398 7.38 21.59 -13.07
N GLU A 399 8.10 20.80 -12.28
CA GLU A 399 8.55 19.46 -12.67
C GLU A 399 7.36 18.52 -12.88
N ILE A 400 6.37 18.57 -11.97
CA ILE A 400 5.15 17.77 -12.10
C ILE A 400 4.39 18.20 -13.36
N GLN A 401 4.13 19.50 -13.55
CA GLN A 401 3.39 20.01 -14.71
C GLN A 401 4.08 19.65 -16.02
N SER A 402 5.41 19.73 -16.07
CA SER A 402 6.20 19.31 -17.23
C SER A 402 6.02 17.81 -17.54
N ALA A 403 6.06 16.95 -16.52
CA ALA A 403 5.80 15.52 -16.66
C ALA A 403 4.35 15.26 -17.12
N GLU A 404 3.38 16.02 -16.62
CA GLU A 404 1.98 15.91 -17.02
C GLU A 404 1.74 16.31 -18.48
N THR A 405 2.42 17.35 -18.97
CA THR A 405 2.38 17.76 -20.38
C THR A 405 2.94 16.65 -21.28
N LEU A 406 4.09 16.07 -20.91
CA LEU A 406 4.68 14.94 -21.64
C LEU A 406 3.74 13.74 -21.66
N ALA A 407 3.18 13.35 -20.51
CA ALA A 407 2.22 12.25 -20.42
C ALA A 407 1.01 12.45 -21.37
N ARG A 408 0.52 13.70 -21.49
CA ARG A 408 -0.57 14.04 -22.43
C ARG A 408 -0.16 13.93 -23.89
N LEU A 409 1.04 14.38 -24.25
CA LEU A 409 1.55 14.28 -25.61
C LEU A 409 1.67 12.81 -26.05
N TYR A 410 2.16 11.93 -25.17
CA TYR A 410 2.25 10.50 -25.45
C TYR A 410 0.89 9.83 -25.53
N ALA A 411 -0.04 10.15 -24.62
CA ALA A 411 -1.39 9.61 -24.67
C ALA A 411 -2.13 9.95 -25.99
N ARG A 412 -1.80 11.07 -26.64
CA ARG A 412 -2.34 11.44 -27.96
C ARG A 412 -1.66 10.72 -29.13
N LYS A 413 -0.37 10.39 -29.01
CA LYS A 413 0.43 9.77 -30.07
C LYS A 413 0.36 8.24 -30.08
N ALA A 414 0.03 7.61 -28.95
CA ALA A 414 -0.06 6.16 -28.86
C ALA A 414 -1.22 5.63 -29.71
N SER A 415 -0.90 4.98 -30.83
CA SER A 415 -1.85 4.28 -31.70
C SER A 415 -2.33 2.96 -31.10
N GLU A 416 -1.51 2.33 -30.26
CA GLU A 416 -1.81 1.03 -29.64
C GLU A 416 -1.85 1.08 -28.11
N TRP A 417 -2.32 -0.02 -27.52
CA TRP A 417 -2.40 -0.23 -26.09
C TRP A 417 -1.03 -0.04 -25.41
N ASN A 418 -0.89 1.01 -24.60
CA ASN A 418 0.21 1.18 -23.66
C ASN A 418 1.64 1.08 -24.25
N GLU A 419 1.87 1.50 -25.49
CA GLU A 419 3.21 1.58 -26.10
C GLU A 419 4.05 2.81 -25.64
N VAL A 420 3.83 3.33 -24.43
CA VAL A 420 4.79 4.30 -23.88
C VAL A 420 5.94 3.50 -23.28
N ASP A 421 6.99 3.31 -24.07
CA ASP A 421 8.18 2.57 -23.65
C ASP A 421 8.81 3.23 -22.42
N GLY A 422 9.00 2.41 -21.37
CA GLY A 422 9.48 2.81 -20.04
C GLY A 422 10.91 3.38 -19.98
N GLY A 423 11.55 3.63 -21.12
CA GLY A 423 12.86 4.26 -21.24
C GLY A 423 12.93 5.69 -20.66
N PHE A 424 11.78 6.31 -20.36
CA PHE A 424 11.75 7.68 -19.82
C PHE A 424 12.13 7.77 -18.33
N SER A 425 11.99 6.69 -17.56
CA SER A 425 12.50 6.65 -16.16
C SER A 425 14.03 6.75 -16.07
N GLY A 426 14.75 6.54 -17.20
CA GLY A 426 16.19 6.73 -17.33
C GLY A 426 16.63 8.18 -17.62
N LEU A 427 15.70 9.08 -17.99
CA LEU A 427 15.94 10.52 -18.08
C LEU A 427 15.68 11.18 -16.73
N GLY A 428 16.39 10.72 -15.69
CA GLY A 428 17.04 11.69 -14.82
C GLY A 428 16.47 12.00 -13.45
N ILE A 429 15.82 11.07 -12.74
CA ILE A 429 15.78 11.19 -11.26
C ILE A 429 17.21 11.29 -10.70
N LYS A 430 18.17 10.53 -11.27
CA LYS A 430 19.59 10.62 -10.88
C LYS A 430 20.33 11.86 -11.38
N SER A 431 19.93 12.45 -12.51
CA SER A 431 20.61 13.64 -13.05
C SER A 431 20.03 14.97 -12.60
N PHE A 432 18.79 14.99 -12.09
CA PHE A 432 18.17 16.19 -11.52
C PHE A 432 18.28 16.28 -9.99
N LEU A 433 18.24 15.16 -9.25
CA LEU A 433 18.29 15.19 -7.77
C LEU A 433 19.71 15.08 -7.17
N PHE A 434 20.71 14.70 -7.98
CA PHE A 434 22.10 14.64 -7.56
C PHE A 434 23.00 15.25 -8.63
N PRO A 435 23.53 16.47 -8.44
CA PRO A 435 24.60 16.97 -9.29
C PRO A 435 25.76 15.98 -9.24
N LYS A 436 26.24 15.53 -10.41
CA LYS A 436 27.47 14.76 -10.50
C LYS A 436 28.61 15.58 -9.87
N GLY A 437 29.19 15.05 -8.79
CA GLY A 437 30.51 15.47 -8.32
C GLY A 437 30.60 15.66 -6.80
N VAL A 438 30.92 14.60 -6.08
CA VAL A 438 32.15 14.48 -5.26
C VAL A 438 32.47 12.99 -5.17
N SER A 439 33.34 12.50 -6.04
CA SER A 439 34.18 11.35 -5.74
C SER A 439 35.41 11.87 -5.01
N GLY A 440 35.72 11.36 -3.82
CA GLY A 440 36.99 11.61 -3.16
C GLY A 440 36.94 11.34 -1.66
N GLY A 441 37.66 10.31 -1.20
CA GLY A 441 37.95 10.03 0.20
C GLY A 441 37.50 8.67 0.66
#